data_AF-A0AAW9R8K3-F1
#
_entry.id   AF-A0AAW9R8K3-F1
#
_cell.length_a   1.000
_cell.length_b   1.000
_cell.length_c   1.000
_cell.angle_alpha   90.00
_cell.angle_beta   90.00
_cell.angle_gamma   90.00
#
_symmetry.space_group_name_H-M   'P 1'
#
loop_
_entity.id
_entity.type
_entity.pdbx_description
1 polymer ?
#
loop_
_entity_poly.entity_id
_entity_poly.type
_entity_poly.pdbx_seq_one_letter_code
_entity_poly.pdbx_strand_id
1 'polypeptide(L)' 'MTPKQTVRAWIEAFNRAGIDTLADCYAEQAVNHQVTHDPAEDRQATQPKTF' A
#
# COMPACT_ATOMS: atom_id res chain seq x y z
N MET A 1 -14.45 6.79 -3.49
CA MET A 1 -14.58 6.34 -2.08
C MET A 1 -14.39 7.54 -1.15
N THR A 2 -15.05 7.55 0.00
CA THR A 2 -14.68 8.49 1.08
C THR A 2 -13.34 8.06 1.72
N PRO A 3 -12.62 8.95 2.42
CA PRO A 3 -11.35 8.59 3.06
C PRO A 3 -11.44 7.36 3.97
N LYS A 4 -12.51 7.26 4.77
CA LYS A 4 -12.76 6.12 5.66
C LYS A 4 -12.95 4.80 4.89
N GLN A 5 -13.63 4.86 3.75
CA GLN A 5 -13.83 3.67 2.91
C GLN A 5 -12.52 3.24 2.24
N THR A 6 -11.70 4.19 1.77
CA THR A 6 -10.38 3.89 1.19
C THR A 6 -9.48 3.17 2.20
N VAL A 7 -9.38 3.67 3.44
CA VAL A 7 -8.55 3.04 4.48
C VAL A 7 -9.04 1.62 4.81
N ARG A 8 -10.36 1.39 4.85
CA ARG A 8 -10.91 0.05 5.08
C ARG A 8 -10.54 -0.93 3.95
N ALA A 9 -10.69 -0.50 2.70
CA ALA A 9 -10.30 -1.31 1.54
C ALA A 9 -8.80 -1.65 1.56
N TRP A 10 -7.96 -0.70 1.95
CA TRP A 10 -6.52 -0.93 2.12
C TRP A 10 -6.22 -1.98 3.20
N ILE A 11 -6.82 -1.86 4.39
CA ILE A 11 -6.65 -2.84 5.48
C ILE A 11 -7.10 -4.24 5.05
N GLU A 12 -8.23 -4.31 4.36
CA GLU A 12 -8.76 -5.56 3.85
C GLU A 12 -7.86 -6.22 2.79
N ALA A 13 -7.32 -5.45 1.86
CA ALA A 13 -6.36 -5.94 0.86
C ALA A 13 -5.05 -6.41 1.54
N PHE A 14 -4.56 -5.64 2.51
CA PHE A 14 -3.36 -5.98 3.29
C PHE A 14 -3.53 -7.32 4.02
N ASN A 15 -4.64 -7.48 4.75
CA ASN A 15 -4.93 -8.71 5.50
C ASN A 15 -5.09 -9.95 4.62
N ARG A 16 -5.50 -9.77 3.35
CA ARG A 16 -5.66 -10.85 2.37
C ARG A 16 -4.40 -11.11 1.53
N ALA A 17 -3.29 -10.40 1.79
CA ALA A 17 -2.09 -10.40 0.95
C ALA A 17 -2.39 -10.10 -0.55
N GLY A 18 -3.42 -9.28 -0.81
CA GLY A 18 -3.85 -8.91 -2.17
C GLY A 18 -3.04 -7.74 -2.72
N ILE A 19 -1.87 -8.04 -3.32
CA ILE A 19 -0.89 -7.04 -3.77
C ILE A 19 -1.49 -6.04 -4.77
N ASP A 20 -2.22 -6.49 -5.78
CA ASP A 20 -2.78 -5.62 -6.82
C ASP A 20 -3.81 -4.65 -6.22
N THR A 21 -4.72 -5.17 -5.41
CA THR A 21 -5.75 -4.36 -4.75
C THR A 21 -5.16 -3.38 -3.74
N LEU A 22 -4.09 -3.78 -3.07
CA LEU A 22 -3.35 -2.92 -2.16
C LEU A 22 -2.65 -1.79 -2.94
N ALA A 23 -2.05 -2.10 -4.09
CA ALA A 23 -1.39 -1.12 -4.96
C ALA A 23 -2.38 -0.09 -5.53
N ASP A 24 -3.60 -0.49 -5.89
CA ASP A 24 -4.65 0.41 -6.38
C ASP A 24 -5.11 1.45 -5.34
N CYS A 25 -4.83 1.22 -4.06
CA CYS A 25 -5.13 2.16 -2.99
C CYS A 25 -4.09 3.29 -2.86
N TYR A 26 -2.94 3.19 -3.55
CA TYR A 26 -1.86 4.17 -3.50
C TYR A 26 -1.88 5.08 -4.72
N ALA A 27 -1.64 6.37 -4.50
CA ALA A 27 -1.23 7.27 -5.57
C ALA A 27 0.15 6.86 -6.10
N GLU A 28 0.48 7.26 -7.33
CA GLU A 28 1.77 6.94 -7.96
C GLU A 28 2.97 7.34 -7.09
N GLN A 29 2.89 8.52 -6.47
CA GLN A 29 3.92 9.14 -5.64
C GLN A 29 3.65 8.98 -4.13
N ALA A 30 2.96 7.91 -3.73
CA ALA A 30 2.64 7.68 -2.33
C ALA A 30 3.86 7.22 -1.53
N VAL A 31 3.96 7.67 -0.28
CA VAL A 31 4.98 7.23 0.68
C VAL A 31 4.36 6.25 1.67
N ASN A 32 4.95 5.06 1.77
CA ASN A 32 4.62 4.10 2.81
C ASN A 32 5.80 3.97 3.79
N HIS A 33 5.65 4.53 4.98
CA HIS A 33 6.70 4.56 5.99
C HIS A 33 6.31 3.67 7.17
N GLN A 34 6.85 2.44 7.18
CA GLN A 34 6.81 1.61 8.38
C GLN A 34 7.91 2.11 9.32
N VAL A 35 7.56 2.53 10.54
CA VAL A 35 8.43 3.27 11.47
C VAL A 35 9.82 2.64 11.70
N THR A 36 9.95 1.32 11.54
CA THR A 36 11.21 0.59 11.72
C THR A 36 12.11 0.55 10.48
N HIS A 37 11.66 1.06 9.34
CA HIS A 37 12.33 0.98 8.05
C HIS A 37 12.37 2.35 7.37
N ASP A 38 13.32 2.51 6.45
CA ASP A 38 13.31 3.65 5.55
C ASP A 38 11.99 3.68 4.75
N PRO A 39 11.47 4.88 4.44
CA PRO A 39 10.23 5.01 3.69
C PRO A 39 10.32 4.34 2.31
N ALA A 40 9.26 3.62 1.95
CA ALA A 40 9.06 3.18 0.57
C ALA A 40 8.40 4.33 -0.20
N GLU A 41 9.18 4.95 -1.08
CA GLU A 41 8.77 6.05 -1.93
C GLU A 41 8.27 5.49 -3.27
N ASP A 42 7.03 5.82 -3.61
CA ASP A 42 6.28 5.40 -4.80
C ASP A 42 5.60 4.03 -4.71
N ARG A 43 4.50 3.89 -5.47
CA ARG A 43 3.68 2.67 -5.52
C ARG A 43 4.47 1.42 -5.95
N GLN A 44 5.56 1.59 -6.70
CA GLN A 44 6.40 0.45 -7.08
C GLN A 44 7.30 -0.02 -5.93
N ALA A 45 7.76 0.89 -5.06
CA ALA A 45 8.60 0.53 -3.93
C ALA A 45 7.84 -0.24 -2.84
N THR A 46 6.51 -0.17 -2.83
CA THR A 46 5.65 -0.89 -1.88
C THR A 46 5.32 -2.32 -2.31
N GLN A 47 5.66 -2.73 -3.53
CA GLN A 47 5.45 -4.11 -3.99
C GLN A 47 6.54 -5.05 -3.44
N PRO A 48 6.19 -6.27 -2.97
CA PRO A 48 7.18 -7.23 -2.53
C PRO A 48 8.09 -7.61 -3.69
N LYS A 49 9.41 -7.45 -3.49
CA LYS A 49 10.41 -7.88 -4.47
C LYS A 49 10.46 -9.41 -4.48
N THR A 50 10.15 -10.02 -5.61
CA THR A 50 10.38 -11.45 -5.84
C THR A 50 11.88 -11.70 -5.92
N PHE A 51 12.40 -12.67 -5.16
CA PHE A 51 13.75 -13.20 -5.29
C PHE A 51 13.77 -14.37 -6.27
#